data_AF-A0A1F5Z921-F1
#
_entry.id   AF-A0A1F5Z921-F1
#
_cell.length_a   1.000
_cell.length_b   1.000
_cell.length_c   1.000
_cell.angle_alpha   90.00
_cell.angle_beta   90.00
_cell.angle_gamma   90.00
#
_symmetry.space_group_name_H-M   'P 1'
#
loop_
_entity.id
_entity.type
_entity.pdbx_description
1 polymer ?
#
loop_
_entity_poly.entity_id
_entity_poly.type
_entity_poly.pdbx_seq_one_letter_code
_entity_poly.pdbx_strand_id
1 'polypeptide(L)'
;MIMIRNNPYPSAVSLNKQNHLEISGPPLRKQSPVFKNIHKSTVVMLLIILFLGVSSLVVIFNFNNQRPSRSKAADAVLSLNLIASKTALDYNDQFNVTISGTALTDLLSISALSYRLTYPADKLEYIGYSLNNFFSAAAPSDRVTEFLNWSDVSTAGVIQLAMGAHCTTDIPWVCYPAQSANAIATVTFQSKSVAGQATVALENVLAATGANCNPTTGDGLVACAENVGTIGSAGTVTVTIVTDSITATLTPSPTSTRTPTPTRTPTPTYFATPTPTITSPPEPTHEPNTVNIRFRLLLQGLAQNRPNKQFRIIFKQNDTEILNREVVFAADSDGLYSGQVYNIPPGIYDIYVKGTAYLQRKKTDIPVASDEQVIEFTSAQDRLLVGDIVCNTPCLAPHDQIYKDNIIDALELGQIIYEYDPRNGHSASIADLDHDGYVGISDLSFIIYNNTVEGQ
;
A
#
# COMPACT_ATOMS: atom_id res chain seq x y z
N MET A 1 20.94 -48.71 -67.67
CA MET A 1 21.61 -50.03 -67.65
C MET A 1 21.58 -50.52 -66.21
N ILE A 2 20.85 -51.61 -65.99
CA ILE A 2 20.48 -52.21 -64.71
C ILE A 2 21.66 -53.03 -64.16
N MET A 3 21.95 -52.97 -62.86
CA MET A 3 22.22 -54.19 -62.07
C MET A 3 22.26 -53.93 -60.56
N ILE A 4 21.18 -54.39 -59.92
CA ILE A 4 21.10 -54.82 -58.52
C ILE A 4 21.88 -56.13 -58.39
N ARG A 5 22.61 -56.35 -57.28
CA ARG A 5 23.05 -57.71 -56.88
C ARG A 5 22.51 -58.07 -55.50
N ASN A 6 21.97 -59.29 -55.49
CA ASN A 6 21.30 -60.02 -54.43
C ASN A 6 22.25 -61.05 -53.78
N ASN A 7 22.00 -61.32 -52.49
CA ASN A 7 22.04 -62.63 -51.78
C ASN A 7 23.38 -63.43 -51.70
N PRO A 8 23.51 -64.52 -50.89
CA PRO A 8 22.46 -65.32 -50.23
C PRO A 8 22.71 -65.80 -48.77
N TYR A 9 21.63 -66.30 -48.14
CA TYR A 9 21.65 -67.33 -47.07
C TYR A 9 22.05 -68.71 -47.65
N PRO A 10 22.62 -69.62 -46.84
CA PRO A 10 21.90 -70.86 -46.49
C PRO A 10 22.14 -71.31 -45.03
N SER A 11 21.10 -71.73 -44.30
CA SER A 11 20.59 -73.10 -44.10
C SER A 11 21.29 -73.94 -43.03
N ALA A 12 20.45 -74.59 -42.22
CA ALA A 12 20.74 -75.37 -41.02
C ALA A 12 21.58 -76.64 -41.24
N VAL A 13 22.32 -77.01 -40.18
CA VAL A 13 22.84 -78.38 -39.96
C VAL A 13 22.60 -78.76 -38.50
N SER A 14 21.82 -79.82 -38.30
CA SER A 14 21.76 -80.60 -37.06
C SER A 14 22.99 -81.50 -36.94
N LEU A 15 23.58 -81.65 -35.75
CA LEU A 15 23.92 -82.99 -35.25
C LEU A 15 24.19 -83.00 -33.74
N ASN A 16 23.46 -83.92 -33.12
CA ASN A 16 23.56 -84.51 -31.80
C ASN A 16 24.98 -85.06 -31.49
N LYS A 17 25.55 -84.70 -30.33
CA LYS A 17 26.39 -85.61 -29.54
C LYS A 17 26.49 -85.18 -28.09
N GLN A 18 25.88 -85.99 -27.23
CA GLN A 18 26.06 -86.00 -25.78
C GLN A 18 27.53 -86.18 -25.42
N ASN A 19 28.07 -85.31 -24.58
CA ASN A 19 29.17 -85.62 -23.69
C ASN A 19 28.74 -85.25 -22.27
N HIS A 20 28.47 -86.30 -21.49
CA HIS A 20 28.19 -86.25 -20.07
C HIS A 20 29.49 -85.83 -19.35
N LEU A 21 29.52 -84.65 -18.74
CA LEU A 21 30.57 -84.24 -17.82
C LEU A 21 29.94 -84.12 -16.42
N GLU A 22 30.13 -85.16 -15.60
CA GLU A 22 29.68 -85.17 -14.20
C GLU A 22 30.72 -84.43 -13.36
N ILE A 23 30.43 -83.17 -13.02
CA ILE A 23 31.19 -82.41 -12.02
C ILE A 23 30.44 -82.54 -10.70
N SER A 24 30.98 -83.35 -9.78
CA SER A 24 30.52 -83.45 -8.40
C SER A 24 30.92 -82.18 -7.64
N GLY A 25 29.94 -81.29 -7.44
CA GLY A 25 30.05 -80.13 -6.54
C GLY A 25 29.40 -80.42 -5.18
N PRO A 26 29.87 -79.79 -4.09
CA PRO A 26 29.34 -80.00 -2.74
C PRO A 26 27.87 -79.55 -2.62
N PRO A 27 27.10 -80.13 -1.70
CA PRO A 27 25.65 -79.93 -1.61
C PRO A 27 25.30 -78.46 -1.32
N LEU A 28 24.53 -77.86 -2.24
CA LEU A 28 23.94 -76.54 -2.08
C LEU A 28 22.96 -76.54 -0.91
N ARG A 29 23.26 -75.69 0.07
CA ARG A 29 22.40 -75.38 1.21
C ARG A 29 21.12 -74.71 0.67
N LYS A 30 19.95 -75.33 0.90
CA LYS A 30 18.62 -74.75 0.63
C LYS A 30 18.51 -73.38 1.31
N GLN A 31 18.58 -72.30 0.53
CA GLN A 31 18.14 -70.98 0.99
C GLN A 31 16.62 -70.91 0.89
N SER A 32 16.00 -70.44 1.96
CA SER A 32 14.56 -70.21 2.08
C SER A 32 14.14 -69.03 1.20
N PRO A 33 13.01 -69.07 0.47
CA PRO A 33 12.59 -67.99 -0.40
C PRO A 33 11.99 -66.83 0.42
N VAL A 34 12.81 -65.84 0.78
CA VAL A 34 12.35 -64.58 1.39
C VAL A 34 12.47 -63.45 0.37
N PHE A 35 11.70 -63.49 -0.72
CA PHE A 35 11.51 -62.34 -1.60
C PHE A 35 10.13 -62.44 -2.26
N LYS A 36 9.10 -61.86 -1.63
CA LYS A 36 7.79 -61.69 -2.30
C LYS A 36 7.02 -60.40 -2.01
N ASN A 37 7.55 -59.46 -1.23
CA ASN A 37 6.80 -58.24 -0.85
C ASN A 37 7.40 -56.89 -1.27
N ILE A 38 8.57 -56.84 -1.94
CA ILE A 38 9.25 -55.56 -2.25
C ILE A 38 8.69 -54.86 -3.51
N HIS A 39 7.92 -55.54 -4.37
CA HIS A 39 7.42 -54.92 -5.60
C HIS A 39 6.20 -54.01 -5.44
N LYS A 40 5.39 -54.15 -4.39
CA LYS A 40 4.16 -53.34 -4.26
C LYS A 40 4.43 -51.89 -3.88
N SER A 41 5.38 -51.63 -2.97
CA SER A 41 5.67 -50.27 -2.52
C SER A 41 6.34 -49.42 -3.62
N THR A 42 7.27 -50.02 -4.38
CA THR A 42 7.96 -49.35 -5.48
C THR A 42 7.00 -48.94 -6.60
N VAL A 43 6.03 -49.80 -6.93
CA VAL A 43 5.02 -49.50 -7.96
C VAL A 43 4.08 -48.38 -7.51
N VAL A 44 3.67 -48.36 -6.23
CA VAL A 44 2.81 -47.30 -5.69
C VAL A 44 3.53 -45.94 -5.71
N MET A 45 4.82 -45.90 -5.35
CA MET A 45 5.59 -44.66 -5.37
C MET A 45 5.74 -44.11 -6.80
N LEU A 46 5.98 -44.98 -7.78
CA LEU A 46 6.11 -44.60 -9.18
C LEU A 46 4.79 -44.05 -9.76
N LEU A 47 3.65 -44.60 -9.35
CA LEU A 47 2.32 -44.11 -9.74
C LEU A 47 2.02 -42.73 -9.14
N ILE A 48 2.44 -42.46 -7.90
CA ILE A 48 2.27 -41.13 -7.27
C ILE A 48 3.11 -40.07 -8.02
N ILE A 49 4.37 -40.37 -8.34
CA ILE A 49 5.24 -39.45 -9.10
C ILE A 49 4.65 -39.18 -10.49
N LEU A 50 4.14 -40.20 -11.17
CA LEU A 50 3.51 -40.05 -12.47
C LEU A 50 2.24 -39.17 -12.38
N PHE A 51 1.42 -39.37 -11.36
CA PHE A 51 0.19 -38.60 -11.17
C PHE A 51 0.48 -37.11 -10.90
N LEU A 52 1.50 -36.82 -10.09
CA LEU A 52 1.96 -35.45 -9.83
C LEU A 52 2.57 -34.79 -11.08
N GLY A 53 3.28 -35.55 -11.93
CA GLY A 53 3.83 -35.05 -13.19
C GLY A 53 2.77 -34.76 -14.25
N VAL A 54 1.74 -35.60 -14.37
CA VAL A 54 0.66 -35.40 -15.34
C VAL A 54 -0.25 -34.22 -14.93
N SER A 55 -0.56 -34.09 -13.64
CA SER A 55 -1.39 -32.99 -13.14
C SER A 55 -0.72 -31.63 -13.32
N SER A 56 0.60 -31.51 -13.10
CA SER A 56 1.35 -30.28 -13.36
C SER A 56 1.40 -29.91 -14.85
N LEU A 57 1.52 -30.88 -15.76
CA LEU A 57 1.45 -30.65 -17.21
C LEU A 57 0.07 -30.13 -17.69
N VAL A 58 -1.02 -30.65 -17.12
CA VAL A 58 -2.39 -30.19 -17.45
C VAL A 58 -2.61 -28.75 -16.99
N VAL A 59 -2.10 -28.37 -15.81
CA VAL A 59 -2.17 -26.99 -15.32
C VAL A 59 -1.41 -26.05 -16.25
N ILE A 60 -0.18 -26.40 -16.66
CA ILE A 60 0.64 -25.59 -17.58
C ILE A 60 -0.04 -25.44 -18.95
N PHE A 61 -0.64 -26.51 -19.48
CA PHE A 61 -1.31 -26.48 -20.78
C PHE A 61 -2.58 -25.61 -20.77
N ASN A 62 -3.39 -25.69 -19.69
CA ASN A 62 -4.56 -24.83 -19.52
C ASN A 62 -4.17 -23.36 -19.34
N PHE A 63 -3.08 -23.06 -18.63
CA PHE A 63 -2.55 -21.70 -18.50
C PHE A 63 -2.09 -21.11 -19.84
N ASN A 64 -1.48 -21.92 -20.72
CA ASN A 64 -1.01 -21.44 -22.02
C ASN A 64 -2.14 -21.22 -23.04
N ASN A 65 -3.22 -22.01 -22.99
CA ASN A 65 -4.33 -21.89 -23.93
C ASN A 65 -5.35 -20.79 -23.59
N GLN A 66 -5.30 -20.23 -22.38
CA GLN A 66 -6.16 -19.10 -22.01
C GLN A 66 -5.57 -17.72 -22.30
N ARG A 67 -4.42 -17.62 -23.00
CA ARG A 67 -3.88 -16.31 -23.39
C ARG A 67 -4.73 -15.71 -24.53
N PRO A 68 -5.49 -14.63 -24.30
CA PRO A 68 -6.28 -14.01 -25.36
C PRO A 68 -5.39 -13.48 -26.48
N SER A 69 -5.87 -13.62 -27.71
CA SER A 69 -5.21 -13.15 -28.93
C SER A 69 -4.89 -11.66 -28.84
N ARG A 70 -3.59 -11.32 -28.85
CA ARG A 70 -3.08 -9.95 -28.79
C ARG A 70 -3.61 -9.10 -29.95
N SER A 71 -4.60 -8.26 -29.71
CA SER A 71 -4.91 -7.16 -30.61
C SER A 71 -3.86 -6.06 -30.39
N LYS A 72 -3.32 -5.50 -31.48
CA LYS A 72 -2.49 -4.30 -31.41
C LYS A 72 -3.37 -3.17 -30.87
N ALA A 73 -3.12 -2.72 -29.64
CA ALA A 73 -3.72 -1.51 -29.11
C ALA A 73 -3.30 -0.35 -30.03
N ALA A 74 -4.27 0.38 -30.56
CA ALA A 74 -4.00 1.64 -31.26
C ALA A 74 -3.40 2.65 -30.27
N ASP A 75 -2.50 3.51 -30.74
CA ASP A 75 -1.80 4.53 -29.95
C ASP A 75 -2.77 5.58 -29.35
N ALA A 76 -3.49 5.20 -28.31
CA ALA A 76 -4.37 6.09 -27.57
C ALA A 76 -3.54 7.01 -26.67
N VAL A 77 -3.46 8.28 -27.02
CA VAL A 77 -2.82 9.35 -26.21
C VAL A 77 -3.84 9.92 -25.22
N LEU A 78 -3.81 9.49 -23.96
CA LEU A 78 -4.50 10.24 -22.91
C LEU A 78 -3.81 11.60 -22.74
N SER A 79 -4.57 12.67 -22.52
CA SER A 79 -4.01 13.97 -22.12
C SER A 79 -4.56 14.36 -20.76
N LEU A 80 -3.66 14.60 -19.81
CA LEU A 80 -4.01 15.04 -18.46
C LEU A 80 -3.79 16.54 -18.32
N ASN A 81 -4.75 17.20 -17.67
CA ASN A 81 -4.73 18.62 -17.38
C ASN A 81 -4.76 18.84 -15.87
N LEU A 82 -4.09 19.90 -15.43
CA LEU A 82 -4.18 20.39 -14.05
C LEU A 82 -5.02 21.67 -14.05
N ILE A 83 -5.94 21.81 -13.10
CA ILE A 83 -6.83 22.95 -12.95
C ILE A 83 -6.82 23.38 -11.48
N ALA A 84 -6.30 24.58 -11.17
CA ALA A 84 -6.40 25.11 -9.81
C ALA A 84 -7.75 25.82 -9.57
N SER A 85 -8.30 25.65 -8.37
CA SER A 85 -9.50 26.36 -7.92
C SER A 85 -9.27 27.85 -7.67
N LYS A 86 -8.01 28.25 -7.44
CA LYS A 86 -7.55 29.62 -7.22
C LYS A 86 -6.16 29.80 -7.83
N THR A 87 -5.89 30.97 -8.40
CA THR A 87 -4.57 31.33 -8.95
C THR A 87 -3.89 32.47 -8.20
N ALA A 88 -4.61 33.17 -7.33
CA ALA A 88 -4.08 34.13 -6.36
C ALA A 88 -4.38 33.59 -4.96
N LEU A 89 -3.37 33.54 -4.10
CA LEU A 89 -3.45 32.97 -2.75
C LEU A 89 -2.87 33.95 -1.74
N ASP A 90 -3.56 34.15 -0.63
CA ASP A 90 -3.02 34.81 0.56
C ASP A 90 -2.19 33.81 1.39
N TYR A 91 -1.66 34.22 2.55
CA TYR A 91 -1.01 33.29 3.47
C TYR A 91 -2.01 32.35 4.14
N ASN A 92 -1.66 31.06 4.28
CA ASN A 92 -2.52 30.00 4.83
C ASN A 92 -3.78 29.69 4.04
N ASP A 93 -3.92 30.26 2.84
CA ASP A 93 -5.04 30.00 1.95
C ASP A 93 -4.96 28.56 1.42
N GLN A 94 -6.07 27.83 1.52
CA GLN A 94 -6.17 26.51 0.90
C GLN A 94 -6.72 26.61 -0.52
N PHE A 95 -6.20 25.77 -1.41
CA PHE A 95 -6.70 25.63 -2.77
C PHE A 95 -6.57 24.20 -3.26
N ASN A 96 -7.38 23.87 -4.25
CA ASN A 96 -7.47 22.56 -4.85
C ASN A 96 -6.83 22.59 -6.24
N VAL A 97 -6.02 21.58 -6.55
CA VAL A 97 -5.53 21.27 -7.89
C VAL A 97 -6.24 20.01 -8.36
N THR A 98 -7.16 20.19 -9.31
CA THR A 98 -7.90 19.09 -9.93
C THR A 98 -7.12 18.57 -11.13
N ILE A 99 -6.88 17.26 -11.13
CA ILE A 99 -6.32 16.52 -12.27
C ILE A 99 -7.51 16.05 -13.10
N SER A 100 -7.56 16.39 -14.39
CA SER A 100 -8.64 15.95 -15.29
C SER A 100 -8.04 15.31 -16.54
N GLY A 101 -8.74 14.33 -17.10
CA GLY A 101 -8.35 13.70 -18.36
C GLY A 101 -9.30 14.11 -19.47
N THR A 102 -8.81 14.73 -20.55
CA THR A 102 -9.65 14.93 -21.74
C THR A 102 -9.75 13.62 -22.52
N ALA A 103 -10.96 13.14 -22.76
CA ALA A 103 -11.21 11.88 -23.43
C ALA A 103 -10.75 11.89 -24.89
N LEU A 104 -9.98 10.87 -25.24
CA LEU A 104 -10.13 10.22 -26.53
C LEU A 104 -11.40 9.36 -26.47
N THR A 105 -12.12 9.25 -27.58
CA THR A 105 -13.38 8.49 -27.70
C THR A 105 -13.29 7.01 -27.29
N ASP A 106 -12.09 6.50 -26.99
CA ASP A 106 -11.78 5.11 -26.64
C ASP A 106 -11.27 4.91 -25.20
N LEU A 107 -11.59 5.82 -24.26
CA LEU A 107 -11.22 5.73 -22.83
C LEU A 107 -11.57 4.39 -22.15
N LEU A 108 -12.44 3.58 -22.75
CA LEU A 108 -12.91 2.27 -22.29
C LEU A 108 -11.79 1.24 -22.02
N SER A 109 -10.52 1.57 -22.30
CA SER A 109 -9.40 0.65 -22.12
C SER A 109 -8.46 0.99 -20.97
N ILE A 110 -8.60 2.15 -20.31
CA ILE A 110 -7.74 2.52 -19.18
C ILE A 110 -8.19 1.77 -17.94
N SER A 111 -7.32 0.90 -17.45
CA SER A 111 -7.52 0.11 -16.24
C SER A 111 -6.69 0.61 -15.07
N ALA A 112 -5.62 1.37 -15.30
CA ALA A 112 -4.88 1.99 -14.21
C ALA A 112 -4.10 3.23 -14.66
N LEU A 113 -3.88 4.13 -13.71
CA LEU A 113 -3.14 5.38 -13.85
C LEU A 113 -2.17 5.55 -12.67
N SER A 114 -0.94 5.93 -12.96
CA SER A 114 0.05 6.36 -11.98
C SER A 114 0.64 7.67 -12.46
N TYR A 115 0.71 8.66 -11.59
CA TYR A 115 1.28 9.95 -11.92
C TYR A 115 1.99 10.57 -10.72
N ARG A 116 2.94 11.45 -11.02
CA ARG A 116 3.76 12.16 -10.03
C ARG A 116 3.43 13.65 -10.13
N LEU A 117 3.13 14.30 -9.01
CA LEU A 117 3.06 15.74 -8.91
C LEU A 117 4.31 16.26 -8.23
N THR A 118 4.88 17.34 -8.77
CA THR A 118 5.95 18.11 -8.12
C THR A 118 5.44 19.50 -7.76
N TYR A 119 5.86 20.01 -6.60
CA TYR A 119 5.46 21.30 -6.07
C TYR A 119 6.58 21.90 -5.19
N PRO A 120 6.69 23.23 -5.08
CA PRO A 120 7.70 23.87 -4.23
C PRO A 120 7.29 23.77 -2.74
N ALA A 121 7.86 22.81 -2.01
CA ALA A 121 7.53 22.54 -0.60
C ALA A 121 7.89 23.69 0.36
N ASP A 122 8.73 24.64 -0.07
CA ASP A 122 9.03 25.89 0.65
C ASP A 122 7.87 26.89 0.57
N LYS A 123 7.01 26.78 -0.46
CA LYS A 123 5.89 27.70 -0.72
C LYS A 123 4.52 27.08 -0.50
N LEU A 124 4.40 25.76 -0.61
CA LEU A 124 3.13 25.05 -0.46
C LEU A 124 3.28 23.92 0.55
N GLU A 125 2.22 23.66 1.30
CA GLU A 125 2.04 22.50 2.15
C GLU A 125 0.98 21.59 1.54
N TYR A 126 1.30 20.30 1.37
CA TYR A 126 0.30 19.31 1.00
C TYR A 126 -0.57 19.01 2.22
N ILE A 127 -1.89 19.11 2.04
CA ILE A 127 -2.88 18.86 3.10
C ILE A 127 -3.55 17.50 2.93
N GLY A 128 -3.86 17.11 1.70
CA GLY A 128 -4.61 15.89 1.41
C GLY A 128 -4.94 15.73 -0.08
N TYR A 129 -5.59 14.62 -0.42
CA TYR A 129 -6.22 14.44 -1.73
C TYR A 129 -7.58 13.76 -1.58
N SER A 130 -8.42 13.90 -2.61
CA SER A 130 -9.65 13.14 -2.79
C SER A 130 -9.69 12.59 -4.21
N LEU A 131 -10.06 11.32 -4.37
CA LEU A 131 -10.30 10.75 -5.68
C LEU A 131 -11.70 11.05 -6.16
N ASN A 132 -11.84 11.31 -7.45
CA ASN A 132 -13.14 11.45 -8.10
C ASN A 132 -13.55 10.09 -8.70
N ASN A 133 -14.84 9.91 -9.00
CA ASN A 133 -15.40 8.69 -9.59
C ASN A 133 -15.00 8.54 -11.07
N PHE A 134 -13.70 8.44 -11.33
CA PHE A 134 -13.15 8.27 -12.68
C PHE A 134 -13.38 6.85 -13.20
N PHE A 135 -13.18 5.85 -12.34
CA PHE A 135 -13.63 4.47 -12.54
C PHE A 135 -15.06 4.33 -12.01
N SER A 136 -15.94 3.63 -12.74
CA SER A 136 -17.31 3.47 -12.27
C SER A 136 -17.35 2.48 -11.09
N ALA A 137 -17.94 2.91 -9.98
CA ALA A 137 -18.27 2.05 -8.83
C ALA A 137 -19.46 1.11 -9.12
N ALA A 138 -19.84 0.93 -10.39
CA ALA A 138 -21.06 0.23 -10.80
C ALA A 138 -20.86 -1.30 -10.82
N ALA A 139 -20.34 -1.86 -9.73
CA ALA A 139 -20.65 -3.23 -9.37
C ALA A 139 -21.97 -3.22 -8.56
N PRO A 140 -22.90 -4.16 -8.81
CA PRO A 140 -24.16 -4.24 -8.06
C PRO A 140 -23.90 -4.43 -6.55
N SER A 141 -24.30 -3.42 -5.78
CA SER A 141 -24.57 -3.29 -4.34
C SER A 141 -23.69 -3.94 -3.24
N ASP A 142 -22.85 -4.95 -3.49
CA ASP A 142 -22.17 -5.71 -2.42
C ASP A 142 -20.66 -5.86 -2.59
N ARG A 143 -20.05 -5.15 -3.55
CA ARG A 143 -18.58 -5.18 -3.74
C ARG A 143 -18.03 -3.78 -3.65
N VAL A 144 -17.50 -3.48 -2.48
CA VAL A 144 -16.75 -2.25 -2.22
C VAL A 144 -15.63 -2.17 -3.25
N THR A 145 -15.67 -1.16 -4.11
CA THR A 145 -14.53 -0.78 -4.94
C THR A 145 -13.40 -0.39 -3.99
N GLU A 146 -12.52 -1.34 -3.67
CA GLU A 146 -11.23 -1.01 -3.05
C GLU A 146 -10.37 -0.37 -4.13
N PHE A 147 -10.31 0.94 -4.10
CA PHE A 147 -9.32 1.68 -4.85
C PHE A 147 -7.98 1.45 -4.16
N LEU A 148 -7.02 0.85 -4.87
CA LEU A 148 -5.62 0.83 -4.46
C LEU A 148 -5.09 2.26 -4.52
N ASN A 149 -5.27 2.95 -3.40
CA ASN A 149 -4.84 4.32 -3.21
C ASN A 149 -3.49 4.29 -2.53
N TRP A 150 -2.45 4.49 -3.33
CA TRP A 150 -1.12 4.71 -2.81
C TRP A 150 -0.74 6.17 -3.01
N SER A 151 -0.39 6.82 -1.91
CA SER A 151 0.21 8.15 -1.92
C SER A 151 1.53 8.11 -1.18
N ASP A 152 2.63 8.40 -1.87
CA ASP A 152 3.90 8.73 -1.22
C ASP A 152 4.09 10.24 -1.30
N VAL A 153 4.21 10.87 -0.14
CA VAL A 153 4.42 12.31 0.00
C VAL A 153 5.82 12.50 0.55
N SER A 154 6.74 12.86 -0.34
CA SER A 154 8.09 13.20 0.10
C SER A 154 8.12 14.62 0.69
N THR A 155 8.99 14.83 1.68
CA THR A 155 9.34 16.17 2.18
C THR A 155 9.96 17.07 1.11
N ALA A 156 10.33 16.51 -0.05
CA ALA A 156 10.94 17.20 -1.18
C ALA A 156 9.91 17.80 -2.17
N GLY A 157 8.63 17.88 -1.80
CA GLY A 157 7.62 18.49 -2.68
C GLY A 157 7.19 17.58 -3.83
N VAL A 158 7.09 16.28 -3.55
CA VAL A 158 6.66 15.28 -4.54
C VAL A 158 5.53 14.47 -3.96
N ILE A 159 4.46 14.30 -4.75
CA ILE A 159 3.32 13.43 -4.45
C ILE A 159 3.25 12.40 -5.58
N GLN A 160 3.30 11.12 -5.24
CA GLN A 160 2.97 10.07 -6.19
C GLN A 160 1.57 9.56 -5.93
N LEU A 161 0.74 9.45 -6.96
CA LEU A 161 -0.62 8.94 -6.86
C LEU A 161 -0.80 7.83 -7.89
N ALA A 162 -1.28 6.69 -7.43
CA ALA A 162 -1.68 5.57 -8.28
C ALA A 162 -3.14 5.20 -8.03
N MET A 163 -3.81 4.77 -9.09
CA MET A 163 -5.19 4.29 -9.05
C MET A 163 -5.39 3.22 -10.12
N GLY A 164 -6.24 2.24 -9.82
CA GLY A 164 -6.59 1.15 -10.72
C GLY A 164 -8.07 0.80 -10.62
N ALA A 165 -8.60 0.30 -11.73
CA ALA A 165 -9.85 -0.42 -11.77
C ALA A 165 -9.66 -1.78 -11.11
N HIS A 166 -10.46 -2.07 -10.10
CA HIS A 166 -10.54 -3.41 -9.56
C HIS A 166 -11.23 -4.32 -10.59
N CYS A 167 -10.63 -5.48 -10.85
CA CYS A 167 -11.24 -6.53 -11.66
C CYS A 167 -11.79 -7.60 -10.74
N THR A 168 -13.04 -8.03 -10.95
CA THR A 168 -13.59 -9.12 -10.13
C THR A 168 -12.85 -10.41 -10.43
N THR A 169 -12.48 -11.17 -9.39
CA THR A 169 -11.90 -12.51 -9.51
C THR A 169 -12.89 -13.57 -10.00
N ASP A 170 -14.19 -13.23 -10.00
CA ASP A 170 -15.24 -14.14 -10.46
C ASP A 170 -15.25 -14.23 -11.97
N ILE A 171 -15.31 -15.46 -12.48
CA ILE A 171 -15.38 -15.76 -13.90
C ILE A 171 -16.80 -15.45 -14.41
N PRO A 172 -16.97 -14.65 -15.48
CA PRO A 172 -15.92 -13.99 -16.27
C PRO A 172 -15.39 -12.71 -15.61
N TRP A 173 -14.07 -12.51 -15.64
CA TRP A 173 -13.40 -11.32 -15.10
C TRP A 173 -13.97 -10.05 -15.74
N VAL A 174 -14.66 -9.23 -14.95
CA VAL A 174 -15.14 -7.92 -15.39
C VAL A 174 -14.28 -6.86 -14.73
N CYS A 175 -13.57 -6.09 -15.56
CA CYS A 175 -12.92 -4.87 -15.12
C CYS A 175 -13.82 -3.69 -15.44
N TYR A 176 -13.82 -2.70 -14.55
CA TYR A 176 -14.60 -1.48 -14.71
C TYR A 176 -13.68 -0.36 -15.19
N PRO A 177 -13.50 -0.19 -16.53
CA PRO A 177 -12.60 0.83 -17.05
C PRO A 177 -13.09 2.24 -16.72
N ALA A 178 -12.20 3.22 -16.90
CA ALA A 178 -12.55 4.62 -16.81
C ALA A 178 -13.76 4.96 -17.71
N GLN A 179 -14.78 5.61 -17.14
CA GLN A 179 -16.05 5.86 -17.86
C GLN A 179 -16.27 7.34 -18.19
N SER A 180 -15.47 8.26 -17.66
CA SER A 180 -15.69 9.68 -17.89
C SER A 180 -14.40 10.47 -18.10
N ALA A 181 -14.49 11.50 -18.94
CA ALA A 181 -13.45 12.50 -19.21
C ALA A 181 -13.31 13.54 -18.08
N ASN A 182 -13.72 13.20 -16.86
CA ASN A 182 -13.90 14.19 -15.80
C ASN A 182 -12.64 14.33 -14.95
N ALA A 183 -12.80 15.05 -13.84
CA ALA A 183 -11.82 15.07 -12.77
C ALA A 183 -11.47 13.63 -12.35
N ILE A 184 -10.18 13.35 -12.24
CA ILE A 184 -9.57 12.08 -11.84
C ILE A 184 -9.31 12.11 -10.35
N ALA A 185 -8.61 13.15 -9.89
CA ALA A 185 -8.30 13.38 -8.48
C ALA A 185 -8.23 14.88 -8.21
N THR A 186 -8.37 15.24 -6.95
CA THR A 186 -8.22 16.61 -6.45
C THR A 186 -7.19 16.58 -5.33
N VAL A 187 -6.13 17.38 -5.44
CA VAL A 187 -5.09 17.51 -4.41
C VAL A 187 -5.23 18.88 -3.75
N THR A 188 -5.25 18.90 -2.42
CA THR A 188 -5.42 20.11 -1.62
C THR A 188 -4.06 20.57 -1.10
N PHE A 189 -3.76 21.83 -1.34
CA PHE A 189 -2.56 22.50 -0.84
C PHE A 189 -2.94 23.70 0.03
N GLN A 190 -2.04 24.07 0.94
CA GLN A 190 -2.08 25.31 1.69
C GLN A 190 -0.85 26.17 1.32
N SER A 191 -1.04 27.47 1.10
CA SER A 191 0.06 28.40 0.86
C SER A 191 0.86 28.67 2.14
N LYS A 192 2.19 28.67 2.02
CA LYS A 192 3.13 29.12 3.05
C LYS A 192 3.45 30.60 2.83
N SER A 193 3.98 31.27 3.85
CA SER A 193 4.14 32.74 3.93
C SER A 193 5.14 33.36 2.93
N VAL A 194 5.72 32.57 2.04
CA VAL A 194 6.73 33.03 1.09
C VAL A 194 6.05 33.61 -0.14
N ALA A 195 6.12 34.93 -0.30
CA ALA A 195 5.64 35.62 -1.49
C ALA A 195 6.24 35.05 -2.77
N GLY A 196 5.46 35.03 -3.86
CA GLY A 196 5.97 34.72 -5.19
C GLY A 196 5.17 33.63 -5.90
N GLN A 197 5.71 33.14 -7.02
CA GLN A 197 5.05 32.11 -7.81
C GLN A 197 5.37 30.71 -7.28
N ALA A 198 4.36 29.84 -7.23
CA ALA A 198 4.49 28.42 -6.99
C ALA A 198 3.88 27.66 -8.17
N THR A 199 4.60 26.66 -8.69
CA THR A 199 4.13 25.85 -9.82
C THR A 199 3.94 24.42 -9.35
N VAL A 200 2.73 23.88 -9.57
CA VAL A 200 2.44 22.46 -9.43
C VAL A 200 2.53 21.85 -10.82
N ALA A 201 3.38 20.84 -11.00
CA ALA A 201 3.61 20.18 -12.27
C ALA A 201 3.26 18.69 -12.19
N LEU A 202 2.72 18.17 -13.29
CA LEU A 202 2.46 16.74 -13.47
C LEU A 202 3.63 16.11 -14.23
N GLU A 203 4.30 15.15 -13.63
CA GLU A 203 5.43 14.42 -14.18
C GLU A 203 5.13 12.92 -14.29
N ASN A 204 5.82 12.24 -15.21
CA ASN A 204 5.87 10.78 -15.33
C ASN A 204 4.50 10.09 -15.21
N VAL A 205 3.58 10.46 -16.11
CA VAL A 205 2.28 9.84 -16.19
C VAL A 205 2.42 8.48 -16.90
N LEU A 206 2.18 7.41 -16.15
CA LEU A 206 2.07 6.06 -16.66
C LEU A 206 0.58 5.69 -16.69
N ALA A 207 0.08 5.30 -17.87
CA ALA A 207 -1.18 4.57 -17.96
C ALA A 207 -0.91 3.14 -18.37
N ALA A 208 -1.71 2.27 -17.79
CA ALA A 208 -1.82 0.92 -18.29
C ALA A 208 -3.21 0.69 -18.87
N THR A 209 -3.22 -0.05 -19.98
CA THR A 209 -4.44 -0.45 -20.66
C THR A 209 -4.58 -1.96 -20.58
N GLY A 210 -5.82 -2.45 -20.43
CA GLY A 210 -6.12 -3.89 -20.42
C GLY A 210 -6.58 -4.45 -19.06
N ALA A 211 -7.24 -5.60 -19.10
CA ALA A 211 -8.05 -6.15 -18.01
C ALA A 211 -7.29 -6.69 -16.79
N ASN A 212 -5.96 -6.59 -16.69
CA ASN A 212 -5.20 -7.29 -15.63
C ASN A 212 -4.16 -6.42 -14.93
N CYS A 213 -4.43 -5.13 -14.76
CA CYS A 213 -3.47 -4.20 -14.17
C CYS A 213 -3.68 -4.02 -12.67
N ASN A 214 -2.79 -4.64 -11.88
CA ASN A 214 -2.71 -4.38 -10.45
C ASN A 214 -1.56 -3.39 -10.17
N PRO A 215 -1.83 -2.15 -9.71
CA PRO A 215 -0.78 -1.26 -9.26
C PRO A 215 -0.17 -1.79 -7.95
N THR A 216 1.06 -2.31 -8.02
CA THR A 216 1.82 -2.71 -6.82
C THR A 216 2.44 -1.50 -6.13
N THR A 217 2.55 -1.55 -4.79
CA THR A 217 3.14 -0.50 -3.95
C THR A 217 4.61 -0.24 -4.29
N GLY A 218 5.02 1.02 -4.40
CA GLY A 218 6.44 1.43 -4.40
C GLY A 218 7.04 1.85 -5.75
N ASP A 219 6.82 1.11 -6.83
CA ASP A 219 7.59 1.30 -8.09
C ASP A 219 6.75 1.69 -9.33
N GLY A 220 5.47 2.04 -9.14
CA GLY A 220 4.56 2.35 -10.26
C GLY A 220 3.95 1.09 -10.89
N LEU A 221 3.34 1.24 -12.07
CA LEU A 221 2.55 0.24 -12.82
C LEU A 221 3.36 -0.96 -13.36
N VAL A 222 4.21 -1.57 -12.53
CA VAL A 222 5.21 -2.57 -12.94
C VAL A 222 4.60 -3.92 -13.28
N ALA A 223 3.40 -4.25 -12.77
CA ALA A 223 2.77 -5.55 -12.99
C ALA A 223 1.82 -5.63 -14.21
N CYS A 224 1.75 -4.59 -15.05
CA CYS A 224 0.94 -4.62 -16.27
C CYS A 224 1.72 -5.26 -17.42
N ALA A 225 1.49 -6.56 -17.63
CA ALA A 225 2.30 -7.36 -18.56
C ALA A 225 2.24 -6.91 -20.02
N GLU A 226 1.22 -6.17 -20.48
CA GLU A 226 1.03 -5.92 -21.91
C GLU A 226 0.41 -4.53 -22.16
N ASN A 227 1.23 -3.56 -22.64
CA ASN A 227 0.89 -2.20 -23.11
C ASN A 227 0.81 -1.08 -22.05
N VAL A 228 1.99 -0.67 -21.54
CA VAL A 228 2.16 0.64 -20.91
C VAL A 228 2.37 1.68 -22.02
N GLY A 229 1.34 2.47 -22.29
CA GLY A 229 1.46 3.63 -23.19
C GLY A 229 2.09 4.80 -22.44
N THR A 230 3.06 5.48 -23.05
CA THR A 230 3.53 6.78 -22.52
C THR A 230 2.49 7.84 -22.85
N ILE A 231 1.91 8.45 -21.82
CA ILE A 231 0.89 9.49 -21.99
C ILE A 231 1.58 10.80 -22.38
N GLY A 232 1.19 11.33 -23.54
CA GLY A 232 1.68 12.59 -24.07
C GLY A 232 1.03 13.79 -23.39
N SER A 233 1.67 14.30 -22.35
CA SER A 233 1.82 15.72 -21.98
C SER A 233 1.69 15.94 -20.46
N ALA A 234 2.71 16.59 -19.91
CA ALA A 234 2.78 17.10 -18.54
C ALA A 234 2.02 18.43 -18.44
N GLY A 235 0.88 18.46 -17.74
CA GLY A 235 0.21 19.70 -17.38
C GLY A 235 0.97 20.45 -16.27
N THR A 236 0.98 21.78 -16.32
CA THR A 236 1.51 22.63 -15.23
C THR A 236 0.49 23.68 -14.84
N VAL A 237 0.35 23.96 -13.55
CA VAL A 237 -0.44 25.08 -13.03
C VAL A 237 0.44 25.96 -12.18
N THR A 238 0.41 27.27 -12.43
CA THR A 238 1.14 28.27 -11.65
C THR A 238 0.15 29.09 -10.83
N VAL A 239 0.41 29.20 -9.54
CA VAL A 239 -0.32 30.06 -8.59
C VAL A 239 0.60 31.17 -8.09
N THR A 240 0.03 32.34 -7.83
CA THR A 240 0.74 33.51 -7.30
C THR A 240 0.35 33.70 -5.84
N ILE A 241 1.32 33.59 -4.94
CA ILE A 241 1.16 33.88 -3.52
C ILE A 241 1.41 35.37 -3.32
N VAL A 242 0.35 36.08 -2.97
CA VAL A 242 0.41 37.49 -2.64
C VAL A 242 0.66 37.55 -1.14
N THR A 243 1.85 38.00 -0.75
CA THR A 243 1.96 38.57 0.59
C THR A 243 1.36 39.94 0.48
N ASP A 244 0.23 40.16 1.14
CA ASP A 244 -0.14 41.51 1.51
C ASP A 244 1.06 42.08 2.27
N SER A 245 1.86 42.87 1.55
CA SER A 245 2.68 43.88 2.17
C SER A 245 1.67 44.74 2.88
N ILE A 246 1.44 44.46 4.16
CA ILE A 246 0.99 45.42 5.15
C ILE A 246 2.02 46.55 5.15
N THR A 247 2.01 47.31 4.06
CA THR A 247 2.47 48.67 4.01
C THR A 247 1.59 49.32 5.04
N ALA A 248 2.15 49.56 6.23
CA ALA A 248 1.46 50.26 7.28
C ALA A 248 0.96 51.57 6.66
N THR A 249 -0.31 51.60 6.28
CA THR A 249 -0.95 52.82 5.78
C THR A 249 -0.90 53.75 6.97
N LEU A 250 0.07 54.68 6.96
CA LEU A 250 0.19 55.71 7.97
C LEU A 250 -1.19 56.30 8.14
N THR A 251 -1.78 56.06 9.32
CA THR A 251 -3.10 56.57 9.66
C THR A 251 -3.07 58.07 9.38
N PRO A 252 -3.87 58.60 8.43
CA PRO A 252 -3.82 60.01 8.12
C PRO A 252 -4.12 60.76 9.41
N SER A 253 -3.15 61.59 9.83
CA SER A 253 -3.29 62.50 10.95
C SER A 253 -4.63 63.25 10.80
N PRO A 254 -5.46 63.34 11.84
CA PRO A 254 -6.79 63.92 11.73
C PRO A 254 -6.68 65.36 11.23
N THR A 255 -7.12 65.60 9.99
CA THR A 255 -7.29 66.94 9.44
C THR A 255 -8.46 67.60 10.18
N SER A 256 -8.22 68.72 10.86
CA SER A 256 -9.27 69.48 11.53
C SER A 256 -10.23 70.07 10.50
N THR A 257 -11.35 69.39 10.26
CA THR A 257 -12.42 69.88 9.40
C THR A 257 -13.17 71.00 10.12
N ARG A 258 -13.21 72.20 9.53
CA ARG A 258 -14.01 73.33 10.04
C ARG A 258 -15.49 72.96 10.02
N THR A 259 -16.10 73.09 11.19
CA THR A 259 -17.53 72.94 11.46
C THR A 259 -18.35 73.93 10.61
N PRO A 260 -19.25 73.48 9.72
CA PRO A 260 -20.23 74.35 9.12
C PRO A 260 -21.31 74.75 10.13
N THR A 261 -21.73 76.01 10.01
CA THR A 261 -22.73 76.72 10.82
C THR A 261 -24.07 75.96 10.88
N PRO A 262 -24.77 75.93 12.04
CA PRO A 262 -25.99 75.14 12.20
C PRO A 262 -27.16 75.76 11.45
N THR A 263 -27.69 75.03 10.46
CA THR A 263 -29.01 75.28 9.89
C THR A 263 -30.05 74.59 10.78
N ARG A 264 -31.09 75.33 11.18
CA ARG A 264 -32.17 74.84 12.05
C ARG A 264 -32.91 73.66 11.39
N THR A 265 -32.65 72.45 11.87
CA THR A 265 -33.40 71.24 11.55
C THR A 265 -34.59 71.10 12.52
N PRO A 266 -35.80 70.74 12.04
CA PRO A 266 -36.98 70.58 12.89
C PRO A 266 -36.76 69.52 13.97
N THR A 267 -37.23 69.82 15.18
CA THR A 267 -37.15 69.01 16.39
C THR A 267 -37.69 67.59 16.15
N PRO A 268 -36.83 66.54 16.15
CA PRO A 268 -37.31 65.17 16.09
C PRO A 268 -37.91 64.76 17.44
N THR A 269 -39.10 64.18 17.39
CA THR A 269 -39.78 63.58 18.53
C THR A 269 -38.93 62.43 19.06
N TYR A 270 -38.52 62.52 20.33
CA TYR A 270 -37.70 61.50 21.00
C TYR A 270 -38.46 60.18 21.09
N PHE A 271 -38.10 59.23 20.23
CA PHE A 271 -38.35 57.82 20.48
C PHE A 271 -37.21 57.29 21.34
N ALA A 272 -37.52 56.75 22.52
CA ALA A 272 -36.54 56.19 23.44
C ALA A 272 -35.73 55.13 22.69
N THR A 273 -34.50 55.47 22.34
CA THR A 273 -33.56 54.54 21.72
C THR A 273 -33.27 53.46 22.75
N PRO A 274 -33.51 52.17 22.46
CA PRO A 274 -33.19 51.11 23.41
C PRO A 274 -31.69 51.20 23.71
N THR A 275 -31.38 51.33 25.00
CA THR A 275 -30.00 51.32 25.49
C THR A 275 -29.31 50.08 24.92
N PRO A 276 -28.20 50.20 24.19
CA PRO A 276 -27.50 49.03 23.66
C PRO A 276 -27.09 48.16 24.85
N THR A 277 -27.69 46.98 24.95
CA THR A 277 -27.22 45.95 25.87
C THR A 277 -25.79 45.64 25.45
N ILE A 278 -24.83 46.00 26.31
CA ILE A 278 -23.43 45.64 26.14
C ILE A 278 -23.39 44.12 26.30
N THR A 279 -23.50 43.40 25.19
CA THR A 279 -23.16 41.98 25.14
C THR A 279 -21.68 41.91 25.44
N SER A 280 -21.32 41.34 26.58
CA SER A 280 -19.91 41.10 26.91
C SER A 280 -19.27 40.36 25.74
N PRO A 281 -18.05 40.73 25.32
CA PRO A 281 -17.30 39.98 24.33
C PRO A 281 -17.37 38.49 24.69
N PRO A 282 -17.60 37.58 23.72
CA PRO A 282 -17.58 36.16 24.00
C PRO A 282 -16.28 35.86 24.74
N GLU A 283 -16.41 35.23 25.90
CA GLU A 283 -15.26 34.79 26.69
C GLU A 283 -14.33 34.01 25.76
N PRO A 284 -13.03 34.36 25.69
CA PRO A 284 -12.12 33.73 24.75
C PRO A 284 -12.22 32.22 24.96
N THR A 285 -12.68 31.51 23.92
CA THR A 285 -12.71 30.06 23.94
C THR A 285 -11.27 29.61 24.13
N HIS A 286 -10.93 29.18 25.35
CA HIS A 286 -9.61 28.64 25.63
C HIS A 286 -9.38 27.48 24.66
N GLU A 287 -8.37 27.61 23.82
CA GLU A 287 -7.92 26.52 22.97
C GLU A 287 -7.69 25.31 23.90
N PRO A 288 -8.30 24.14 23.61
CA PRO A 288 -8.19 23.01 24.50
C PRO A 288 -6.71 22.72 24.71
N ASN A 289 -6.26 22.73 25.97
CA ASN A 289 -4.90 22.36 26.29
C ASN A 289 -4.66 20.98 25.69
N THR A 290 -3.78 20.88 24.70
CA THR A 290 -3.44 19.60 24.08
C THR A 290 -1.97 19.27 24.33
N VAL A 291 -1.67 17.98 24.24
CA VAL A 291 -0.41 17.40 24.69
C VAL A 291 0.24 16.69 23.52
N ASN A 292 1.57 16.78 23.46
CA ASN A 292 2.37 16.01 22.53
C ASN A 292 2.94 14.79 23.26
N ILE A 293 2.71 13.61 22.70
CA ILE A 293 3.15 12.34 23.29
C ILE A 293 4.22 11.73 22.40
N ARG A 294 5.39 11.50 22.97
CA ARG A 294 6.50 10.79 22.34
C ARG A 294 6.42 9.30 22.66
N PHE A 295 6.68 8.46 21.68
CA PHE A 295 6.73 7.02 21.81
C PHE A 295 8.15 6.52 21.62
N ARG A 296 8.54 5.48 22.38
CA ARG A 296 9.78 4.72 22.19
C ARG A 296 9.46 3.24 22.10
N LEU A 297 9.81 2.60 20.99
CA LEU A 297 9.48 1.19 20.70
C LEU A 297 10.75 0.37 20.55
N LEU A 298 10.78 -0.79 21.20
CA LEU A 298 11.73 -1.86 20.89
C LEU A 298 11.01 -2.89 20.01
N LEU A 299 11.63 -3.23 18.88
CA LEU A 299 11.06 -4.14 17.89
C LEU A 299 11.83 -5.46 17.90
N GLN A 300 11.13 -6.59 17.94
CA GLN A 300 11.75 -7.91 17.77
C GLN A 300 12.14 -8.14 16.31
N GLY A 301 13.23 -8.87 16.09
CA GLY A 301 13.66 -9.32 14.76
C GLY A 301 14.61 -8.37 14.06
N LEU A 302 14.53 -7.06 14.32
CA LEU A 302 15.40 -6.09 13.68
C LEU A 302 16.83 -6.12 14.25
N ALA A 303 17.77 -6.71 13.49
CA ALA A 303 19.19 -6.72 13.81
C ALA A 303 19.92 -5.43 13.39
N GLN A 304 19.32 -4.62 12.54
CA GLN A 304 19.88 -3.36 12.03
C GLN A 304 18.84 -2.25 12.02
N ASN A 305 19.29 -1.02 12.25
CA ASN A 305 18.46 0.17 12.22
C ASN A 305 17.87 0.38 10.82
N ARG A 306 16.57 0.13 10.68
CA ARG A 306 15.81 0.45 9.46
C ARG A 306 15.05 1.75 9.68
N PRO A 307 15.30 2.82 8.91
CA PRO A 307 14.59 4.08 9.10
C PRO A 307 13.11 3.97 8.70
N ASN A 308 12.31 4.93 9.16
CA ASN A 308 10.97 5.24 8.68
C ASN A 308 9.95 4.09 8.76
N LYS A 309 9.89 3.38 9.89
CA LYS A 309 8.87 2.36 10.12
C LYS A 309 7.53 3.03 10.45
N GLN A 310 6.45 2.61 9.82
CA GLN A 310 5.11 3.14 10.09
C GLN A 310 4.39 2.27 11.12
N PHE A 311 3.76 2.92 12.09
CA PHE A 311 2.95 2.28 13.11
C PHE A 311 1.65 3.04 13.32
N ARG A 312 0.58 2.28 13.50
CA ARG A 312 -0.72 2.78 13.90
C ARG A 312 -0.78 2.92 15.41
N ILE A 313 -1.14 4.11 15.89
CA ILE A 313 -1.33 4.44 17.30
C ILE A 313 -2.81 4.73 17.54
N ILE A 314 -3.42 4.01 18.48
CA ILE A 314 -4.84 4.14 18.82
C ILE A 314 -4.97 4.52 20.29
N PHE A 315 -5.71 5.59 20.57
CA PHE A 315 -6.07 6.03 21.91
C PHE A 315 -7.54 5.72 22.17
N LYS A 316 -7.83 5.00 23.24
CA LYS A 316 -9.19 4.70 23.70
C LYS A 316 -9.45 5.22 25.10
N GLN A 317 -10.68 5.67 25.35
CA GLN A 317 -11.18 5.98 26.69
C GLN A 317 -12.49 5.24 26.88
N ASN A 318 -12.58 4.41 27.93
CA ASN A 318 -13.77 3.58 28.19
C ASN A 318 -14.19 2.80 26.93
N ASP A 319 -13.24 2.11 26.30
CA ASP A 319 -13.38 1.36 25.04
C ASP A 319 -13.75 2.16 23.78
N THR A 320 -13.96 3.48 23.89
CA THR A 320 -14.25 4.36 22.76
C THR A 320 -12.95 4.86 22.14
N GLU A 321 -12.78 4.67 20.83
CA GLU A 321 -11.66 5.23 20.07
C GLU A 321 -11.77 6.75 19.99
N ILE A 322 -10.82 7.44 20.61
CA ILE A 322 -10.72 8.90 20.61
C ILE A 322 -9.80 9.38 19.49
N LEU A 323 -8.74 8.63 19.21
CA LEU A 323 -7.78 8.96 18.17
C LEU A 323 -7.18 7.70 17.54
N ASN A 324 -6.92 7.76 16.23
CA ASN A 324 -6.25 6.73 15.46
C ASN A 324 -5.38 7.40 14.39
N ARG A 325 -4.06 7.17 14.47
CA ARG A 325 -3.06 7.86 13.64
C ARG A 325 -1.98 6.89 13.18
N GLU A 326 -1.59 6.99 11.93
CA GLU A 326 -0.32 6.43 11.43
C GLU A 326 0.81 7.39 11.79
N VAL A 327 1.90 6.84 12.34
CA VAL A 327 3.07 7.60 12.78
C VAL A 327 4.31 6.95 12.20
N VAL A 328 5.20 7.78 11.64
CA VAL A 328 6.51 7.34 11.16
C VAL A 328 7.50 7.39 12.31
N PHE A 329 8.16 6.26 12.58
CA PHE A 329 9.17 6.11 13.61
C PHE A 329 10.57 6.03 12.99
N ALA A 330 11.52 6.69 13.65
CA ALA A 330 12.94 6.66 13.31
C ALA A 330 13.72 5.88 14.38
N ALA A 331 14.63 5.00 13.95
CA ALA A 331 15.53 4.29 14.85
C ALA A 331 16.69 5.19 15.29
N ASP A 332 17.05 5.15 16.57
CA ASP A 332 18.32 5.67 17.08
C ASP A 332 19.46 4.65 16.89
N SER A 333 20.68 4.99 17.35
CA SER A 333 21.84 4.10 17.23
C SER A 333 21.70 2.76 17.96
N ASP A 334 20.81 2.68 18.94
CA ASP A 334 20.61 1.52 19.80
C ASP A 334 19.47 0.61 19.31
N GLY A 335 18.88 0.92 18.14
CA GLY A 335 17.77 0.18 17.57
C GLY A 335 16.42 0.51 18.20
N LEU A 336 16.34 1.63 18.91
CA LEU A 336 15.11 2.08 19.53
C LEU A 336 14.39 3.09 18.63
N TYR A 337 13.12 2.79 18.39
CA TYR A 337 12.30 3.55 17.45
C TYR A 337 11.54 4.64 18.17
N SER A 338 11.71 5.89 17.74
CA SER A 338 11.03 7.05 18.31
C SER A 338 10.06 7.69 17.32
N GLY A 339 8.87 8.06 17.81
CA GLY A 339 7.80 8.70 17.04
C GLY A 339 6.98 9.61 17.94
N GLN A 340 6.13 10.47 17.38
CA GLN A 340 5.38 11.46 18.16
C GLN A 340 3.96 11.65 17.61
N VAL A 341 3.00 11.76 18.53
CA VAL A 341 1.61 12.12 18.24
C VAL A 341 1.31 13.47 18.89
N TYR A 342 0.67 14.36 18.14
CA TYR A 342 0.39 15.73 18.56
C TYR A 342 -1.08 15.93 18.89
N ASN A 343 -1.37 17.00 19.62
CA ASN A 343 -2.71 17.50 19.89
C ASN A 343 -3.63 16.51 20.64
N ILE A 344 -3.08 15.78 21.61
CA ILE A 344 -3.84 14.83 22.43
C ILE A 344 -4.55 15.59 23.57
N PRO A 345 -5.88 15.49 23.72
CA PRO A 345 -6.56 16.03 24.88
C PRO A 345 -6.10 15.35 26.19
N PRO A 346 -6.03 16.07 27.33
CA PRO A 346 -5.77 15.47 28.63
C PRO A 346 -6.84 14.44 29.01
N GLY A 347 -6.41 13.35 29.62
CA GLY A 347 -7.31 12.26 30.02
C GLY A 347 -6.56 10.99 30.41
N ILE A 348 -7.31 9.93 30.73
CA ILE A 348 -6.74 8.59 30.98
C ILE A 348 -7.06 7.72 29.77
N TYR A 349 -6.06 7.06 29.20
CA TYR A 349 -6.18 6.34 27.95
C TYR A 349 -5.67 4.90 28.02
N ASP A 350 -6.34 4.02 27.29
CA ASP A 350 -5.78 2.79 26.78
C ASP A 350 -5.11 3.09 25.44
N ILE A 351 -3.83 2.77 25.32
CA ILE A 351 -3.02 3.13 24.15
C ILE A 351 -2.53 1.86 23.48
N TYR A 352 -2.80 1.74 22.18
CA TYR A 352 -2.44 0.61 21.36
C TYR A 352 -1.43 1.01 20.29
N VAL A 353 -0.45 0.15 20.03
CA VAL A 353 0.55 0.31 18.97
C VAL A 353 0.53 -0.94 18.09
N LYS A 354 0.34 -0.76 16.78
CA LYS A 354 0.29 -1.85 15.79
C LYS A 354 1.16 -1.51 14.59
N GLY A 355 2.07 -2.41 14.22
CA GLY A 355 2.86 -2.34 12.98
C GLY A 355 2.36 -3.34 11.95
N THR A 356 2.82 -3.22 10.70
CA THR A 356 2.38 -4.08 9.59
C THR A 356 2.69 -5.56 9.83
N ALA A 357 3.85 -5.91 10.40
CA ALA A 357 4.21 -7.30 10.67
C ALA A 357 4.35 -7.59 12.17
N TYR A 358 3.75 -6.75 13.02
CA TYR A 358 3.92 -6.81 14.47
C TYR A 358 2.60 -7.01 15.17
N LEU A 359 2.60 -7.82 16.20
CA LEU A 359 1.47 -8.00 17.10
C LEU A 359 1.17 -6.69 17.85
N GLN A 360 -0.10 -6.35 17.99
CA GLN A 360 -0.52 -5.14 18.70
C GLN A 360 -0.14 -5.21 20.17
N ARG A 361 0.40 -4.11 20.70
CA ARG A 361 0.66 -3.95 22.13
C ARG A 361 -0.27 -2.90 22.73
N LYS A 362 -0.68 -3.12 23.98
CA LYS A 362 -1.57 -2.25 24.75
C LYS A 362 -0.87 -1.79 26.03
N LYS A 363 -1.03 -0.51 26.38
CA LYS A 363 -0.86 -0.01 27.75
C LYS A 363 -2.17 0.58 28.24
N THR A 364 -2.55 0.23 29.46
CA THR A 364 -3.81 0.68 30.07
C THR A 364 -3.61 1.84 31.01
N ASP A 365 -4.68 2.59 31.25
CA ASP A 365 -4.77 3.60 32.30
C ASP A 365 -3.63 4.63 32.27
N ILE A 366 -3.19 5.02 31.07
CA ILE A 366 -2.11 5.99 30.90
C ILE A 366 -2.67 7.41 31.09
N PRO A 367 -2.27 8.14 32.15
CA PRO A 367 -2.68 9.52 32.32
C PRO A 367 -1.88 10.40 31.35
N VAL A 368 -2.59 11.15 30.51
CA VAL A 368 -2.06 12.19 29.64
C VAL A 368 -2.36 13.54 30.30
N ALA A 369 -1.32 14.19 30.81
CA ALA A 369 -1.38 15.48 31.48
C ALA A 369 -0.77 16.59 30.60
N SER A 370 -0.89 17.86 30.99
CA SER A 370 -0.56 19.04 30.16
C SER A 370 0.92 19.19 29.76
N ASP A 371 1.80 18.29 30.18
CA ASP A 371 3.23 18.26 29.89
C ASP A 371 3.59 17.21 28.83
N GLU A 372 4.75 17.38 28.18
CA GLU A 372 5.25 16.40 27.21
C GLU A 372 5.49 15.05 27.91
N GLN A 373 4.86 14.00 27.39
CA GLN A 373 4.93 12.66 27.97
C GLN A 373 5.66 11.70 27.03
N VAL A 374 6.44 10.79 27.60
CA VAL A 374 7.08 9.69 26.88
C VAL A 374 6.42 8.36 27.28
N ILE A 375 5.94 7.62 26.27
CA ILE A 375 5.38 6.28 26.42
C ILE A 375 6.36 5.27 25.82
N GLU A 376 6.81 4.34 26.66
CA GLU A 376 7.85 3.37 26.29
C GLU A 376 7.26 1.97 26.12
N PHE A 377 7.58 1.28 25.03
CA PHE A 377 7.34 -0.15 24.76
C PHE A 377 8.68 -0.85 24.54
N THR A 378 9.54 -0.80 25.58
CA THR A 378 10.97 -1.10 25.48
C THR A 378 11.41 -2.27 26.35
N SER A 379 10.55 -2.75 27.24
CA SER A 379 10.81 -3.91 28.08
C SER A 379 10.63 -5.21 27.30
N ALA A 380 11.15 -6.31 27.83
CA ALA A 380 10.96 -7.62 27.21
C ALA A 380 9.48 -8.03 27.10
N GLN A 381 8.64 -7.55 28.02
CA GLN A 381 7.21 -7.89 28.10
C GLN A 381 6.35 -7.03 27.17
N ASP A 382 6.69 -5.76 26.98
CA ASP A 382 5.89 -4.81 26.20
C ASP A 382 6.48 -4.41 24.85
N ARG A 383 7.68 -4.89 24.50
CA ARG A 383 8.21 -4.77 23.13
C ARG A 383 7.24 -5.36 22.11
N LEU A 384 7.29 -4.84 20.89
CA LEU A 384 6.47 -5.34 19.79
C LEU A 384 7.07 -6.64 19.26
N LEU A 385 6.26 -7.71 19.32
CA LEU A 385 6.62 -9.01 18.77
C LEU A 385 6.27 -9.04 17.29
N VAL A 386 7.20 -9.57 16.50
CA VAL A 386 6.98 -9.71 15.06
C VAL A 386 6.22 -11.00 14.77
N GLY A 387 5.38 -11.01 13.75
CA GLY A 387 4.77 -12.23 13.22
C GLY A 387 3.29 -12.15 12.87
N ASP A 388 2.58 -11.12 13.31
CA ASP A 388 1.20 -10.85 12.90
C ASP A 388 1.24 -9.96 11.64
N ILE A 389 1.22 -10.63 10.47
CA ILE A 389 1.50 -10.07 9.16
C ILE A 389 0.21 -9.52 8.53
N VAL A 390 0.11 -8.20 8.51
CA VAL A 390 -0.94 -7.45 7.82
C VAL A 390 -0.59 -7.32 6.34
N CYS A 391 -1.23 -8.16 5.54
CA CYS A 391 -1.16 -8.15 4.10
C CYS A 391 -2.14 -7.16 3.46
N ASN A 392 -1.66 -6.28 2.58
CA ASN A 392 -2.50 -5.35 1.80
C ASN A 392 -2.68 -5.76 0.33
N THR A 393 -2.55 -7.05 0.01
CA THR A 393 -2.72 -7.74 -1.30
C THR A 393 -1.49 -7.90 -2.21
N PRO A 394 -1.43 -9.00 -3.01
CA PRO A 394 -2.19 -10.24 -2.88
C PRO A 394 -1.49 -11.23 -1.92
N CYS A 395 -2.15 -11.59 -0.81
CA CYS A 395 -1.70 -12.69 0.05
C CYS A 395 -2.46 -13.99 -0.24
N LEU A 396 -1.94 -15.10 0.27
CA LEU A 396 -2.43 -16.42 -0.10
C LEU A 396 -3.90 -16.71 0.25
N ALA A 397 -4.54 -15.96 1.16
CA ALA A 397 -5.97 -16.12 1.43
C ALA A 397 -6.82 -15.08 0.66
N PRO A 398 -7.85 -15.54 -0.09
CA PRO A 398 -8.79 -14.68 -0.81
C PRO A 398 -9.84 -14.01 0.10
N HIS A 399 -9.45 -13.52 1.29
CA HIS A 399 -10.39 -12.95 2.25
C HIS A 399 -9.83 -11.67 2.89
N ASP A 400 -10.33 -10.52 2.43
CA ASP A 400 -9.90 -9.13 2.72
C ASP A 400 -9.90 -8.69 4.19
N GLN A 401 -10.22 -9.55 5.16
CA GLN A 401 -10.38 -9.13 6.55
C GLN A 401 -9.72 -10.02 7.60
N ILE A 402 -9.09 -11.13 7.21
CA ILE A 402 -8.64 -12.13 8.20
C ILE A 402 -7.27 -11.75 8.82
N TYR A 403 -6.39 -11.03 8.11
CA TYR A 403 -5.01 -10.75 8.55
C TYR A 403 -4.83 -9.53 9.47
N LYS A 404 -5.87 -9.14 10.22
CA LYS A 404 -5.82 -8.08 11.24
C LYS A 404 -6.49 -8.53 12.53
N ASP A 405 -6.46 -9.83 12.79
CA ASP A 405 -7.12 -10.45 13.94
C ASP A 405 -6.31 -10.31 15.23
N ASN A 406 -5.08 -9.81 15.14
CA ASN A 406 -4.17 -9.69 16.26
C ASN A 406 -3.79 -11.05 16.86
N ILE A 407 -3.60 -12.05 16.00
CA ILE A 407 -3.19 -13.40 16.36
C ILE A 407 -2.03 -13.80 15.42
N ILE A 408 -1.08 -14.58 15.93
CA ILE A 408 -0.07 -15.24 15.09
C ILE A 408 -0.48 -16.70 14.95
N ASP A 409 -0.99 -17.09 13.79
CA ASP A 409 -1.49 -18.45 13.56
C ASP A 409 -0.90 -19.13 12.30
N ALA A 410 -1.59 -20.16 11.81
CA ALA A 410 -1.16 -20.92 10.64
C ALA A 410 -1.22 -20.12 9.33
N LEU A 411 -1.97 -19.02 9.29
CA LEU A 411 -2.10 -18.14 8.13
C LEU A 411 -0.83 -17.31 7.93
N GLU A 412 -0.27 -16.73 9.00
CA GLU A 412 1.01 -16.00 8.94
C GLU A 412 2.15 -16.96 8.60
N LEU A 413 2.12 -18.18 9.15
CA LEU A 413 3.04 -19.24 8.76
C LEU A 413 2.94 -19.58 7.27
N GLY A 414 1.72 -19.67 6.74
CA GLY A 414 1.48 -19.90 5.32
C GLY A 414 2.09 -18.81 4.43
N GLN A 415 2.02 -17.55 4.87
CA GLN A 415 2.64 -16.42 4.17
C GLN A 415 4.17 -16.51 4.15
N ILE A 416 4.81 -16.82 5.29
CA ILE A 416 6.26 -17.05 5.33
C ILE A 416 6.66 -18.20 4.39
N ILE A 417 5.93 -19.32 4.41
CA ILE A 417 6.22 -20.48 3.55
C ILE A 417 6.05 -20.14 2.06
N TYR A 418 5.09 -19.29 1.72
CA TYR A 418 4.84 -18.86 0.35
C TYR A 418 5.98 -18.02 -0.22
N GLU A 419 6.47 -17.08 0.59
CA GLU A 419 7.57 -16.20 0.20
C GLU A 419 8.95 -16.78 0.51
N TYR A 420 9.02 -17.99 1.09
CA TYR A 420 10.25 -18.63 1.51
C TYR A 420 11.24 -18.80 0.35
N ASP A 421 12.32 -18.03 0.42
CA ASP A 421 13.36 -18.02 -0.58
C ASP A 421 14.66 -17.49 0.05
N PRO A 422 15.42 -18.36 0.73
CA PRO A 422 16.62 -17.98 1.44
C PRO A 422 17.81 -17.71 0.50
N ARG A 423 17.60 -17.67 -0.83
CA ARG A 423 18.68 -17.54 -1.82
C ARG A 423 18.51 -16.33 -2.71
N ASN A 424 17.29 -15.96 -3.05
CA ASN A 424 17.03 -14.74 -3.80
C ASN A 424 16.57 -13.65 -2.82
N GLY A 425 17.05 -12.43 -3.01
CA GLY A 425 16.71 -11.33 -2.12
C GLY A 425 15.24 -10.92 -2.26
N HIS A 426 14.59 -10.67 -1.13
CA HIS A 426 13.20 -10.25 -0.97
C HIS A 426 13.09 -9.00 -0.09
N SER A 427 13.90 -7.98 -0.35
CA SER A 427 14.04 -6.80 0.52
C SER A 427 12.77 -5.96 0.72
N ALA A 428 11.71 -6.21 -0.06
CA ALA A 428 10.40 -5.57 0.07
C ALA A 428 9.33 -6.51 0.63
N SER A 429 9.68 -7.76 0.93
CA SER A 429 8.76 -8.73 1.50
C SER A 429 8.34 -8.31 2.90
N ILE A 430 7.05 -8.46 3.19
CA ILE A 430 6.50 -8.33 4.54
C ILE A 430 6.74 -9.59 5.39
N ALA A 431 7.16 -10.68 4.75
CA ALA A 431 7.57 -11.93 5.36
C ALA A 431 9.07 -11.95 5.73
N ASP A 432 9.86 -10.98 5.27
CA ASP A 432 11.23 -10.72 5.74
C ASP A 432 11.14 -9.94 7.07
N LEU A 433 10.97 -10.69 8.16
CA LEU A 433 10.63 -10.20 9.50
C LEU A 433 11.84 -9.62 10.23
N ASP A 434 13.05 -10.15 10.00
CA ASP A 434 14.29 -9.54 10.50
C ASP A 434 14.88 -8.48 9.56
N HIS A 435 14.31 -8.34 8.36
CA HIS A 435 14.75 -7.40 7.34
C HIS A 435 16.21 -7.63 6.94
N ASP A 436 16.68 -8.88 6.87
CA ASP A 436 18.00 -9.22 6.36
C ASP A 436 18.07 -9.26 4.82
N GLY A 437 16.91 -9.12 4.17
CA GLY A 437 16.75 -9.13 2.73
C GLY A 437 16.38 -10.50 2.17
N TYR A 438 16.14 -11.52 3.00
CA TYR A 438 15.73 -12.87 2.60
C TYR A 438 14.55 -13.32 3.46
N VAL A 439 13.69 -14.18 2.90
CA VAL A 439 12.67 -14.87 3.71
C VAL A 439 13.17 -16.28 3.98
N GLY A 440 13.63 -16.52 5.19
CA GLY A 440 14.37 -17.72 5.55
C GLY A 440 13.89 -18.38 6.85
N ILE A 441 14.77 -19.25 7.38
CA ILE A 441 14.51 -19.98 8.61
C ILE A 441 14.51 -19.05 9.85
N SER A 442 15.20 -17.92 9.76
CA SER A 442 15.23 -16.88 10.80
C SER A 442 13.84 -16.28 10.98
N ASP A 443 13.20 -15.84 9.89
CA ASP A 443 11.83 -15.30 9.88
C ASP A 443 10.82 -16.31 10.40
N LEU A 444 10.90 -17.54 9.88
CA LEU A 444 10.05 -18.64 10.33
C LEU A 444 10.19 -18.91 11.84
N SER A 445 11.38 -18.72 12.40
CA SER A 445 11.61 -18.91 13.84
C SER A 445 10.86 -17.90 14.70
N PHE A 446 10.64 -16.67 14.22
CA PHE A 446 9.84 -15.68 14.96
C PHE A 446 8.37 -16.08 15.02
N ILE A 447 7.78 -16.54 13.91
CA ILE A 447 6.40 -17.05 13.88
C ILE A 447 6.23 -18.19 14.88
N ILE A 448 7.11 -19.20 14.82
CA ILE A 448 7.03 -20.37 15.70
C ILE A 448 7.20 -19.97 17.18
N TYR A 449 8.18 -19.10 17.46
CA TYR A 449 8.45 -18.65 18.83
C TYR A 449 7.26 -17.86 19.39
N ASN A 450 6.74 -16.90 18.65
CA ASN A 450 5.70 -15.99 19.15
C ASN A 450 4.28 -16.59 19.14
N ASN A 451 3.98 -17.54 18.25
CA ASN A 451 2.69 -18.27 18.23
C ASN A 451 2.43 -18.98 19.57
N THR A 452 3.47 -19.40 20.28
CA THR A 452 3.33 -20.08 21.59
C THR A 452 3.10 -19.14 22.78
N VAL A 453 3.26 -17.82 22.59
CA VAL A 453 3.28 -16.84 23.69
C VAL A 453 1.89 -16.28 23.99
N GLU A 454 0.94 -16.32 23.06
CA GLU A 454 -0.39 -15.70 23.20
C GLU A 454 -1.48 -16.58 23.85
N GLY A 455 -1.09 -17.66 24.53
CA GLY A 455 -1.99 -18.36 25.45
C GLY A 455 -2.17 -17.69 26.83
N GLN A 456 -1.68 -16.46 27.01
CA GLN A 456 -1.67 -15.69 28.28
C GLN A 456 -2.10 -14.25 28.03
#